data_AF-A0A2C8Y613-F1
#
_entry.id   AF-A0A2C8Y613-F1
#
_cell.length_a   1.000
_cell.length_b   1.000
_cell.length_c   1.000
_cell.angle_alpha   90.00
_cell.angle_beta   90.00
_cell.angle_gamma   90.00
#
_symmetry.space_group_name_H-M   'P 1'
#
loop_
_entity.id
_entity.type
_entity.pdbx_description
1 polymer ?
#
loop_
_entity_poly.entity_id
_entity_poly.type
_entity_poly.pdbx_seq_one_letter_code
_entity_poly.pdbx_strand_id
1 'polypeptide(L)'
;MKKNDINCYERFLFFGGGVMAERLYNQIDCAEKKLIGVFDLFDDDKRAVSSFKNHRIKNVREYSKELNNVNVAIVVAIGHFAVFKIVNNLLKAYPYISDRLFVANPYSSLRFFMVDDELAAEERVPFTDEKYTKVRNLLNDKESLTHFDLLIKSKPYESVSDSYELIPYESIKDMYYYTEDYWNTYSFSQVVNDNCATVIDCGAYIGDSVVSIVNAIPQKNVDYYALEPLAENVEKMKANCEFNTICKSFNVLEFGVGDENKKLYFHIPANNDKEGGRFTDDPQGAIDSLDIRKIDDIPFQVNGTLYIKMDIEGSELPALKGALNTIIKFHPYLAICLYHRKNDLVDIPLYIDSLGINYKFYLRGGYHTILWAIPE
;
A
#
# COMPACT_ATOMS: atom_id res chain seq x y z
N MET A 1 -12.36 30.74 -5.91
CA MET A 1 -12.81 30.32 -4.57
C MET A 1 -13.79 29.12 -4.57
N LYS A 2 -13.86 28.28 -5.63
CA LYS A 2 -14.80 27.12 -5.72
C LYS A 2 -14.20 25.84 -6.36
N LYS A 3 -12.88 25.76 -6.57
CA LYS A 3 -12.26 24.66 -7.32
C LYS A 3 -11.89 23.43 -6.49
N ASN A 4 -12.02 23.50 -5.16
CA ASN A 4 -11.51 22.44 -4.27
C ASN A 4 -12.59 21.50 -3.72
N ASP A 5 -13.86 21.78 -4.01
CA ASP A 5 -14.98 20.95 -3.56
C ASP A 5 -15.73 20.43 -4.78
N ILE A 6 -15.79 19.11 -4.90
CA ILE A 6 -16.49 18.41 -5.97
C ILE A 6 -17.97 18.81 -6.02
N ASN A 7 -18.60 19.15 -4.89
CA ASN A 7 -20.00 19.52 -4.85
C ASN A 7 -20.32 20.84 -5.58
N CYS A 8 -19.30 21.67 -5.84
CA CYS A 8 -19.43 22.91 -6.60
C CYS A 8 -19.71 22.69 -8.10
N TYR A 9 -19.48 21.49 -8.63
CA TYR A 9 -19.73 21.18 -10.04
C TYR A 9 -21.16 20.70 -10.25
N GLU A 10 -21.71 21.04 -11.43
CA GLU A 10 -23.08 20.71 -11.81
C GLU A 10 -23.21 19.23 -12.17
N ARG A 11 -22.18 18.66 -12.80
CA ARG A 11 -22.13 17.27 -13.28
C ARG A 11 -20.76 16.64 -13.06
N PHE A 12 -20.72 15.31 -13.09
CA PHE A 12 -19.49 14.52 -12.94
C PHE A 12 -19.35 13.48 -14.06
N LEU A 13 -18.11 13.25 -14.47
CA LEU A 13 -17.70 12.06 -15.20
C LEU A 13 -16.85 11.18 -14.30
N PHE A 14 -17.13 9.88 -14.28
CA PHE A 14 -16.22 8.92 -13.67
C PHE A 14 -15.21 8.43 -14.70
N PHE A 15 -13.95 8.43 -14.31
CA PHE A 15 -12.88 7.78 -15.02
C PHE A 15 -12.64 6.42 -14.36
N GLY A 16 -13.04 5.33 -15.01
CA GLY A 16 -13.10 3.99 -14.41
C GLY A 16 -14.50 3.63 -13.90
N GLY A 17 -14.89 2.36 -14.07
CA GLY A 17 -16.22 1.84 -13.74
C GLY A 17 -16.21 0.55 -12.92
N GLY A 18 -15.13 0.33 -12.15
CA GLY A 18 -14.96 -0.87 -11.32
C GLY A 18 -15.44 -0.69 -9.88
N VAL A 19 -14.87 -1.46 -8.96
CA VAL A 19 -15.21 -1.44 -7.51
C VAL A 19 -15.07 -0.03 -6.91
N MET A 20 -14.00 0.69 -7.25
CA MET A 20 -13.80 2.07 -6.76
C MET A 20 -14.91 3.03 -7.23
N ALA A 21 -15.43 2.85 -8.44
CA ALA A 21 -16.57 3.63 -8.92
C ALA A 21 -17.83 3.38 -8.09
N GLU A 22 -18.10 2.13 -7.73
CA GLU A 22 -19.23 1.78 -6.86
C GLU A 22 -19.10 2.43 -5.48
N ARG A 23 -17.90 2.38 -4.89
CA ARG A 23 -17.62 2.99 -3.58
C ARG A 23 -17.82 4.51 -3.61
N LEU A 24 -17.23 5.19 -4.61
CA LEU A 24 -17.37 6.65 -4.74
C LEU A 24 -18.79 7.09 -5.09
N TYR A 25 -19.52 6.30 -5.90
CA TYR A 25 -20.91 6.59 -6.25
C TYR A 25 -21.82 6.65 -5.01
N ASN A 26 -21.62 5.73 -4.07
CA ASN A 26 -22.40 5.68 -2.84
C ASN A 26 -22.04 6.80 -1.85
N GLN A 27 -20.88 7.42 -2.00
CA GLN A 27 -20.37 8.45 -1.10
C GLN A 27 -20.60 9.89 -1.60
N ILE A 28 -20.49 10.13 -2.91
CA ILE A 28 -20.65 11.48 -3.46
C ILE A 28 -22.11 11.90 -3.39
N ASP A 29 -22.38 13.00 -2.69
CA ASP A 29 -23.73 13.56 -2.59
C ASP A 29 -24.35 13.81 -3.97
N CYS A 30 -25.58 13.32 -4.15
CA CYS A 30 -26.33 13.42 -5.39
C CYS A 30 -25.61 12.81 -6.62
N ALA A 31 -24.71 11.84 -6.44
CA ALA A 31 -24.01 11.16 -7.54
C ALA A 31 -24.98 10.68 -8.63
N GLU A 32 -26.10 10.04 -8.25
CA GLU A 32 -27.14 9.57 -9.18
C GLU A 32 -27.65 10.67 -10.12
N LYS A 33 -27.82 11.89 -9.61
CA LYS A 33 -28.34 13.01 -10.39
C LYS A 33 -27.25 13.71 -11.19
N LYS A 34 -26.02 13.73 -10.69
CA LYS A 34 -24.92 14.51 -11.27
C LYS A 34 -24.03 13.71 -12.21
N LEU A 35 -23.96 12.38 -12.08
CA LEU A 35 -23.17 11.51 -12.96
C LEU A 35 -23.79 11.52 -14.37
N ILE A 36 -23.00 11.94 -15.37
CA ILE A 36 -23.44 11.99 -16.77
C ILE A 36 -22.77 10.92 -17.64
N GLY A 37 -21.78 10.22 -17.11
CA GLY A 37 -21.05 9.24 -17.87
C GLY A 37 -19.90 8.59 -17.12
N VAL A 38 -19.47 7.46 -17.65
CA VAL A 38 -18.29 6.74 -17.20
C VAL A 38 -17.42 6.48 -18.42
N PHE A 39 -16.14 6.81 -18.33
CA PHE A 39 -15.23 6.64 -19.44
C PHE A 39 -13.96 5.91 -19.04
N ASP A 40 -13.22 5.49 -20.06
CA ASP A 40 -11.88 4.96 -19.90
C ASP A 40 -10.97 5.19 -21.10
N LEU A 41 -9.71 4.74 -20.99
CA LEU A 41 -8.65 4.92 -21.99
C LEU A 41 -8.44 3.71 -22.92
N PHE A 42 -9.27 2.66 -22.87
CA PHE A 42 -9.14 1.45 -23.71
C PHE A 42 -9.67 1.65 -25.13
N ASP A 43 -9.21 0.82 -26.07
CA ASP A 43 -9.91 0.51 -27.31
C ASP A 43 -10.98 -0.57 -27.05
N ASP A 44 -12.16 -0.42 -27.65
CA ASP A 44 -13.50 -0.85 -27.16
C ASP A 44 -13.75 -2.32 -26.73
N ASP A 45 -12.81 -3.26 -26.88
CA ASP A 45 -13.08 -4.71 -26.84
C ASP A 45 -12.41 -5.53 -25.70
N LYS A 46 -11.89 -4.91 -24.63
CA LYS A 46 -11.08 -5.66 -23.62
C LYS A 46 -11.47 -5.51 -22.14
N ARG A 47 -12.63 -4.93 -21.79
CA ARG A 47 -12.99 -4.73 -20.37
C ARG A 47 -13.90 -5.82 -19.83
N ALA A 48 -13.64 -6.22 -18.58
CA ALA A 48 -14.49 -7.14 -17.81
C ALA A 48 -15.88 -6.55 -17.51
N VAL A 49 -15.98 -5.22 -17.40
CA VAL A 49 -17.23 -4.47 -17.17
C VAL A 49 -17.46 -3.51 -18.33
N SER A 50 -18.61 -3.64 -19.01
CA SER A 50 -18.98 -2.82 -20.18
C SER A 50 -19.91 -1.66 -19.83
N SER A 51 -20.47 -1.65 -18.61
CA SER A 51 -21.39 -0.61 -18.13
C SER A 51 -21.29 -0.45 -16.61
N PHE A 52 -21.54 0.76 -16.12
CA PHE A 52 -21.63 1.08 -14.70
C PHE A 52 -22.97 1.78 -14.44
N LYS A 53 -23.80 1.20 -13.55
CA LYS A 53 -25.20 1.61 -13.37
C LYS A 53 -25.93 1.69 -14.72
N ASN A 54 -26.48 2.86 -15.06
CA ASN A 54 -27.19 3.11 -16.32
C ASN A 54 -26.30 3.69 -17.43
N HIS A 55 -24.98 3.73 -17.25
CA HIS A 55 -24.04 4.29 -18.21
C HIS A 55 -23.19 3.20 -18.86
N ARG A 56 -23.22 3.14 -20.19
CA ARG A 56 -22.21 2.38 -20.94
C ARG A 56 -20.85 3.05 -20.72
N ILE A 57 -19.83 2.24 -20.42
CA ILE A 57 -18.47 2.75 -20.31
C ILE A 57 -17.94 2.97 -21.73
N LYS A 58 -17.49 4.20 -22.00
CA LYS A 58 -17.07 4.64 -23.33
C LYS A 58 -15.61 5.04 -23.36
N ASN A 59 -15.05 5.11 -24.56
CA ASN A 59 -13.74 5.74 -24.73
C ASN A 59 -13.81 7.23 -24.35
N VAL A 60 -12.77 7.75 -23.71
CA VAL A 60 -12.64 9.16 -23.33
C VAL A 60 -12.96 10.14 -24.47
N ARG A 61 -12.66 9.78 -25.72
CA ARG A 61 -12.91 10.61 -26.92
C ARG A 61 -14.39 10.93 -27.12
N GLU A 62 -15.29 10.04 -26.71
CA GLU A 62 -16.74 10.26 -26.82
C GLU A 62 -17.24 11.37 -25.89
N TYR A 63 -16.48 11.72 -24.85
CA TYR A 63 -16.82 12.78 -23.87
C TYR A 63 -16.11 14.11 -24.14
N SER A 64 -15.61 14.34 -25.36
CA SER A 64 -14.85 15.55 -25.71
C SER A 64 -15.60 16.85 -25.40
N LYS A 65 -16.94 16.87 -25.53
CA LYS A 65 -17.74 18.08 -25.23
C LYS A 65 -17.80 18.34 -23.73
N GLU A 66 -18.03 17.28 -22.95
CA GLU A 66 -18.13 17.29 -21.50
C GLU A 66 -16.77 17.63 -20.86
N LEU A 67 -15.67 17.09 -21.39
CA LEU A 67 -14.32 17.41 -20.94
C LEU A 67 -13.99 18.90 -21.12
N ASN A 68 -14.53 19.56 -22.16
CA ASN A 68 -14.35 21.00 -22.38
C ASN A 68 -15.31 21.88 -21.53
N ASN A 69 -16.30 21.29 -20.86
CA ASN A 69 -17.26 22.03 -20.05
C ASN A 69 -16.73 22.25 -18.62
N VAL A 70 -16.47 23.51 -18.27
CA VAL A 70 -15.92 23.91 -16.96
C VAL A 70 -16.81 23.55 -15.76
N ASN A 71 -18.11 23.29 -15.98
CA ASN A 71 -19.05 22.88 -14.93
C ASN A 71 -19.06 21.36 -14.68
N VAL A 72 -18.26 20.59 -15.43
CA VAL A 72 -18.12 19.14 -15.26
C VAL A 72 -16.84 18.85 -14.48
N ALA A 73 -16.92 18.09 -13.40
CA ALA A 73 -15.75 17.54 -12.72
C ALA A 73 -15.45 16.12 -13.22
N ILE A 74 -14.18 15.73 -13.18
CA ILE A 74 -13.73 14.38 -13.51
C ILE A 74 -13.30 13.72 -12.20
N VAL A 75 -13.89 12.58 -11.87
CA VAL A 75 -13.55 11.80 -10.68
C VAL A 75 -12.78 10.56 -11.11
N VAL A 76 -11.56 10.42 -10.62
CA VAL A 76 -10.74 9.22 -10.83
C VAL A 76 -11.29 8.10 -9.95
N ALA A 77 -12.00 7.18 -10.58
CA ALA A 77 -12.68 6.05 -9.97
C ALA A 77 -11.96 4.74 -10.32
N ILE A 78 -10.63 4.75 -10.18
CA ILE A 78 -9.73 3.63 -10.47
C ILE A 78 -9.03 3.24 -9.17
N GLY A 79 -9.31 2.04 -8.67
CA GLY A 79 -8.59 1.44 -7.53
C GLY A 79 -7.55 0.45 -8.03
N HIS A 80 -6.43 0.95 -8.54
CA HIS A 80 -5.33 0.15 -9.07
C HIS A 80 -4.00 0.85 -8.80
N PHE A 81 -2.92 0.13 -8.49
CA PHE A 81 -1.61 0.72 -8.14
C PHE A 81 -1.09 1.69 -9.22
N ALA A 82 -1.22 1.31 -10.49
CA ALA A 82 -0.92 2.16 -11.64
C ALA A 82 -1.89 3.34 -11.90
N VAL A 83 -2.83 3.67 -11.00
CA VAL A 83 -3.82 4.76 -11.19
C VAL A 83 -3.16 6.07 -11.60
N PHE A 84 -1.99 6.39 -11.06
CA PHE A 84 -1.30 7.64 -11.38
C PHE A 84 -0.67 7.64 -12.77
N LYS A 85 -0.11 6.52 -13.22
CA LYS A 85 0.34 6.36 -14.61
C LYS A 85 -0.84 6.55 -15.57
N ILE A 86 -2.00 6.02 -15.21
CA ILE A 86 -3.23 6.12 -15.97
C ILE A 86 -3.74 7.59 -16.00
N VAL A 87 -3.75 8.27 -14.86
CA VAL A 87 -4.11 9.71 -14.75
C VAL A 87 -3.14 10.58 -15.53
N ASN A 88 -1.83 10.34 -15.44
CA ASN A 88 -0.82 11.09 -16.19
C ASN A 88 -0.99 10.91 -17.71
N ASN A 89 -1.38 9.72 -18.17
CA ASN A 89 -1.69 9.50 -19.58
C ASN A 89 -2.95 10.28 -20.02
N LEU A 90 -3.98 10.34 -19.17
CA LEU A 90 -5.15 11.18 -19.41
C LEU A 90 -4.76 12.66 -19.52
N LEU A 91 -3.98 13.17 -18.57
CA LEU A 91 -3.56 14.58 -18.53
C LEU A 91 -2.59 14.96 -19.66
N LYS A 92 -1.80 14.02 -20.18
CA LYS A 92 -1.00 14.25 -21.39
C LYS A 92 -1.89 14.53 -22.62
N ALA A 93 -3.02 13.82 -22.74
CA ALA A 93 -3.96 14.02 -23.84
C ALA A 93 -4.90 15.20 -23.61
N TYR A 94 -5.26 15.48 -22.35
CA TYR A 94 -6.25 16.48 -21.95
C TYR A 94 -5.74 17.35 -20.79
N PRO A 95 -4.67 18.15 -20.96
CA PRO A 95 -4.03 18.86 -19.84
C PRO A 95 -4.92 19.90 -19.17
N TYR A 96 -5.89 20.45 -19.90
CA TYR A 96 -6.81 21.50 -19.44
C TYR A 96 -7.88 21.03 -18.44
N ILE A 97 -7.93 19.74 -18.09
CA ILE A 97 -8.90 19.21 -17.12
C ILE A 97 -8.32 19.10 -15.71
N SER A 98 -7.01 19.33 -15.52
CA SER A 98 -6.31 19.02 -14.26
C SER A 98 -6.89 19.76 -13.05
N ASP A 99 -7.38 20.98 -13.25
CA ASP A 99 -7.99 21.84 -12.23
C ASP A 99 -9.43 21.46 -11.87
N ARG A 100 -9.99 20.42 -12.52
CA ARG A 100 -11.31 19.85 -12.26
C ARG A 100 -11.25 18.33 -12.06
N LEU A 101 -10.03 17.80 -11.93
CA LEU A 101 -9.79 16.39 -11.66
C LEU A 101 -9.75 16.15 -10.16
N PHE A 102 -10.55 15.21 -9.68
CA PHE A 102 -10.63 14.77 -8.30
C PHE A 102 -10.16 13.33 -8.18
N VAL A 103 -9.41 13.06 -7.13
CA VAL A 103 -8.87 11.74 -6.81
C VAL A 103 -9.23 11.40 -5.37
N ALA A 104 -9.35 10.11 -5.06
CA ALA A 104 -9.34 9.69 -3.67
C ALA A 104 -8.00 10.07 -3.04
N ASN A 105 -8.02 10.63 -1.84
CA ASN A 105 -6.83 11.04 -1.13
C ASN A 105 -6.04 9.80 -0.68
N PRO A 106 -4.79 9.61 -1.15
CA PRO A 106 -3.99 8.46 -0.77
C PRO A 106 -3.63 8.39 0.72
N TYR A 107 -3.64 9.52 1.43
CA TYR A 107 -3.39 9.61 2.88
C TYR A 107 -4.63 9.29 3.72
N SER A 108 -5.75 9.07 3.04
CA SER A 108 -7.07 9.02 3.64
C SER A 108 -7.70 7.64 3.41
N SER A 109 -6.91 6.63 3.04
CA SER A 109 -7.45 5.31 2.76
C SER A 109 -6.48 4.21 3.16
N LEU A 110 -6.78 3.58 4.30
CA LEU A 110 -6.17 2.32 4.71
C LEU A 110 -6.58 1.12 3.82
N ARG A 111 -7.46 1.31 2.82
CA ARG A 111 -7.99 0.22 1.98
C ARG A 111 -8.11 0.56 0.51
N PHE A 112 -7.22 1.40 -0.02
CA PHE A 112 -7.39 1.82 -1.40
C PHE A 112 -7.25 0.64 -2.38
N PHE A 113 -6.49 -0.39 -1.99
CA PHE A 113 -6.20 -1.59 -2.78
C PHE A 113 -6.63 -2.92 -2.16
N MET A 114 -7.46 -2.95 -1.10
CA MET A 114 -7.95 -4.23 -0.58
C MET A 114 -8.85 -4.89 -1.65
N VAL A 115 -8.29 -5.90 -2.31
CA VAL A 115 -8.94 -6.74 -3.31
C VAL A 115 -9.89 -7.74 -2.65
N ASP A 116 -9.77 -7.95 -1.33
CA ASP A 116 -10.55 -8.95 -0.60
C ASP A 116 -11.20 -8.39 0.68
N ASP A 117 -12.53 -8.59 0.81
CA ASP A 117 -13.36 -8.05 1.87
C ASP A 117 -13.32 -8.90 3.18
N GLU A 118 -12.58 -10.02 3.21
CA GLU A 118 -12.54 -10.91 4.39
C GLU A 118 -11.78 -10.33 5.58
N LEU A 119 -10.56 -9.79 5.39
CA LEU A 119 -9.89 -9.01 6.45
C LEU A 119 -10.66 -7.72 6.72
N ALA A 120 -11.46 -7.29 5.74
CA ALA A 120 -12.41 -6.23 5.93
C ALA A 120 -13.64 -6.60 6.77
N ALA A 121 -13.78 -7.84 7.23
CA ALA A 121 -14.82 -8.29 8.16
C ALA A 121 -14.39 -8.31 9.64
N GLU A 122 -13.09 -8.23 9.97
CA GLU A 122 -12.57 -8.23 11.35
C GLU A 122 -13.24 -7.19 12.29
N GLU A 123 -13.38 -7.48 13.58
CA GLU A 123 -13.85 -6.45 14.51
C GLU A 123 -12.77 -5.38 14.73
N ARG A 124 -13.20 -4.12 14.70
CA ARG A 124 -12.31 -2.96 14.62
C ARG A 124 -12.12 -2.37 16.02
N VAL A 125 -10.88 -2.02 16.43
CA VAL A 125 -10.60 -1.36 17.72
C VAL A 125 -11.26 0.03 17.76
N PRO A 126 -12.22 0.33 18.66
CA PRO A 126 -12.95 1.59 18.62
C PRO A 126 -12.04 2.84 18.65
N PHE A 127 -12.37 3.89 17.90
CA PHE A 127 -11.55 5.11 17.87
C PHE A 127 -11.48 5.88 19.19
N THR A 128 -12.49 5.70 20.05
CA THR A 128 -12.51 6.22 21.42
C THR A 128 -11.54 5.48 22.35
N ASP A 129 -10.90 4.42 21.85
CA ASP A 129 -9.87 3.67 22.55
C ASP A 129 -8.60 4.54 22.72
N GLU A 130 -8.12 4.59 23.95
CA GLU A 130 -6.86 5.22 24.34
C GLU A 130 -5.66 4.76 23.49
N LYS A 131 -5.74 3.57 22.89
CA LYS A 131 -4.74 3.04 21.95
C LYS A 131 -4.44 3.98 20.79
N TYR A 132 -5.44 4.66 20.20
CA TYR A 132 -5.18 5.64 19.14
C TYR A 132 -4.35 6.82 19.65
N THR A 133 -4.64 7.28 20.86
CA THR A 133 -3.89 8.35 21.50
C THR A 133 -2.46 7.89 21.81
N LYS A 134 -2.29 6.65 22.27
CA LYS A 134 -0.97 6.04 22.50
C LYS A 134 -0.15 6.00 21.21
N VAL A 135 -0.70 5.43 20.13
CA VAL A 135 -0.02 5.36 18.82
C VAL A 135 0.33 6.76 18.32
N ARG A 136 -0.61 7.71 18.37
CA ARG A 136 -0.36 9.09 17.95
C ARG A 136 0.80 9.73 18.73
N ASN A 137 0.94 9.42 20.01
CA ASN A 137 2.03 9.93 20.86
C ASN A 137 3.38 9.26 20.58
N LEU A 138 3.41 8.09 19.94
CA LEU A 138 4.64 7.43 19.50
C LEU A 138 5.26 8.12 18.27
N LEU A 139 4.47 8.84 17.46
CA LEU A 139 4.92 9.42 16.20
C LEU A 139 5.82 10.66 16.42
N ASN A 140 6.99 10.68 15.76
CA ASN A 140 8.05 11.63 16.08
C ASN A 140 8.08 12.91 15.22
N ASP A 141 7.23 13.05 14.20
CA ASP A 141 7.21 14.25 13.36
C ASP A 141 5.82 14.70 12.89
N LYS A 142 5.78 15.94 12.38
CA LYS A 142 4.55 16.58 11.92
C LYS A 142 3.92 15.87 10.73
N GLU A 143 4.74 15.30 9.83
CA GLU A 143 4.25 14.59 8.65
C GLU A 143 3.48 13.32 9.06
N SER A 144 4.07 12.52 9.94
CA SER A 144 3.47 11.30 10.50
C SER A 144 2.18 11.61 11.25
N LEU A 145 2.20 12.65 12.10
CA LEU A 145 1.01 13.09 12.82
C LEU A 145 -0.11 13.53 11.86
N THR A 146 0.23 14.27 10.80
CA THR A 146 -0.75 14.70 9.79
C THR A 146 -1.30 13.51 9.02
N HIS A 147 -0.45 12.57 8.62
CA HIS A 147 -0.86 11.34 7.94
C HIS A 147 -1.78 10.51 8.83
N PHE A 148 -1.40 10.26 10.08
CA PHE A 148 -2.24 9.57 11.06
C PHE A 148 -3.59 10.26 11.23
N ASP A 149 -3.59 11.58 11.44
CA ASP A 149 -4.81 12.37 11.63
C ASP A 149 -5.72 12.33 10.38
N LEU A 150 -5.17 12.20 9.18
CA LEU A 150 -5.94 12.01 7.94
C LEU A 150 -6.54 10.60 7.86
N LEU A 151 -5.74 9.56 8.13
CA LEU A 151 -6.18 8.16 8.12
C LEU A 151 -7.33 7.90 9.09
N ILE A 152 -7.32 8.54 10.26
CA ILE A 152 -8.39 8.42 11.24
C ILE A 152 -9.64 9.24 10.87
N LYS A 153 -9.48 10.38 10.20
CA LYS A 153 -10.60 11.28 9.83
C LYS A 153 -11.36 10.83 8.60
N SER A 154 -10.65 10.31 7.61
CA SER A 154 -11.21 9.97 6.31
C SER A 154 -12.13 8.77 6.32
N LYS A 155 -12.12 8.02 7.43
CA LYS A 155 -12.99 6.86 7.70
C LYS A 155 -13.34 6.83 9.19
N PRO A 156 -14.43 7.49 9.64
CA PRO A 156 -14.94 7.27 10.99
C PRO A 156 -15.35 5.80 11.09
N TYR A 157 -14.69 5.03 11.97
CA TYR A 157 -14.74 3.58 11.87
C TYR A 157 -15.92 2.84 12.49
N GLU A 158 -17.00 3.59 12.64
CA GLU A 158 -18.36 3.14 12.91
C GLU A 158 -19.12 2.79 11.62
N SER A 159 -18.51 2.96 10.45
CA SER A 159 -19.10 2.64 9.15
C SER A 159 -18.59 1.30 8.61
N VAL A 160 -19.52 0.41 8.24
CA VAL A 160 -19.23 -0.79 7.42
C VAL A 160 -18.86 -0.44 5.98
N SER A 161 -19.12 0.80 5.54
CA SER A 161 -18.73 1.31 4.22
C SER A 161 -17.45 2.15 4.30
N ASP A 162 -16.52 1.91 3.38
CA ASP A 162 -15.33 2.74 3.18
C ASP A 162 -15.74 4.16 2.73
N SER A 163 -15.18 5.19 3.36
CA SER A 163 -15.21 6.57 2.85
C SER A 163 -13.82 7.02 2.39
N TYR A 164 -13.80 7.77 1.31
CA TYR A 164 -12.60 8.30 0.65
C TYR A 164 -12.70 9.82 0.62
N GLU A 165 -11.76 10.52 1.23
CA GLU A 165 -11.70 11.96 1.04
C GLU A 165 -11.38 12.23 -0.43
N LEU A 166 -12.26 12.95 -1.14
CA LEU A 166 -11.99 13.37 -2.51
C LEU A 166 -11.29 14.72 -2.48
N ILE A 167 -10.10 14.76 -3.05
CA ILE A 167 -9.28 15.98 -3.12
C ILE A 167 -8.97 16.34 -4.58
N PRO A 168 -8.75 17.63 -4.88
CA PRO A 168 -8.29 18.03 -6.20
C PRO A 168 -6.92 17.41 -6.49
N TYR A 169 -6.75 16.86 -7.69
CA TYR A 169 -5.46 16.32 -8.15
C TYR A 169 -4.32 17.31 -7.98
N GLU A 170 -4.57 18.59 -8.27
CA GLU A 170 -3.60 19.68 -8.13
C GLU A 170 -3.03 19.83 -6.71
N SER A 171 -3.73 19.36 -5.67
CA SER A 171 -3.24 19.40 -4.29
C SER A 171 -2.17 18.36 -3.98
N ILE A 172 -2.07 17.30 -4.79
CA ILE A 172 -1.15 16.18 -4.58
C ILE A 172 -0.25 15.87 -5.79
N LYS A 173 -0.36 16.62 -6.88
CA LYS A 173 0.36 16.34 -8.14
C LYS A 173 1.90 16.34 -8.00
N ASP A 174 2.42 17.15 -7.08
CA ASP A 174 3.86 17.35 -6.87
C ASP A 174 4.39 16.51 -5.71
N MET A 175 3.54 15.71 -5.10
CA MET A 175 3.92 14.92 -3.95
C MET A 175 4.35 13.50 -4.38
N TYR A 176 5.37 12.96 -3.70
CA TYR A 176 6.20 11.79 -4.06
C TYR A 176 5.48 10.42 -3.97
N TYR A 177 4.21 10.35 -4.34
CA TYR A 177 3.31 9.28 -3.90
C TYR A 177 2.99 8.23 -4.98
N TYR A 178 3.67 8.34 -6.13
CA TYR A 178 3.28 7.68 -7.38
C TYR A 178 4.26 6.63 -7.89
N THR A 179 5.37 6.46 -7.19
CA THR A 179 6.34 5.39 -7.40
C THR A 179 6.26 4.49 -6.17
N GLU A 180 6.23 3.17 -6.37
CA GLU A 180 6.43 2.13 -5.33
C GLU A 180 7.85 2.22 -4.74
N ASP A 181 8.26 3.42 -4.37
CA ASP A 181 9.60 3.74 -3.93
C ASP A 181 9.54 3.89 -2.41
N TYR A 182 9.04 2.82 -1.78
CA TYR A 182 8.83 2.64 -0.33
C TYR A 182 9.99 3.23 0.49
N TRP A 183 11.21 3.07 -0.04
CA TRP A 183 12.47 3.35 0.64
C TRP A 183 13.01 4.76 0.43
N ASN A 184 12.49 5.49 -0.57
CA ASN A 184 12.78 6.92 -0.75
C ASN A 184 11.92 7.82 0.15
N THR A 185 11.02 7.23 0.95
CA THR A 185 10.13 7.97 1.85
C THR A 185 10.75 8.32 3.21
N TYR A 186 11.91 7.74 3.54
CA TYR A 186 12.63 8.01 4.78
C TYR A 186 14.09 8.38 4.50
N SER A 187 14.62 9.35 5.24
CA SER A 187 16.02 9.79 5.12
C SER A 187 16.90 9.08 6.14
N PHE A 188 17.81 8.23 5.66
CA PHE A 188 18.82 7.56 6.47
C PHE A 188 20.02 8.45 6.84
N SER A 189 19.86 9.78 6.81
CA SER A 189 20.93 10.74 7.08
C SER A 189 21.57 10.61 8.47
N GLN A 190 20.91 9.92 9.40
CA GLN A 190 21.39 9.65 10.76
C GLN A 190 22.12 8.29 10.90
N VAL A 191 22.25 7.50 9.84
CA VAL A 191 22.95 6.21 9.87
C VAL A 191 24.44 6.46 9.62
N VAL A 192 25.25 6.50 10.68
CA VAL A 192 26.61 7.09 10.56
C VAL A 192 27.75 6.06 10.47
N ASN A 193 27.57 4.79 10.87
CA ASN A 193 28.74 4.02 11.35
C ASN A 193 29.00 2.64 10.74
N ASP A 194 28.22 2.14 9.78
CA ASP A 194 28.50 0.85 9.14
C ASP A 194 28.68 0.96 7.62
N ASN A 195 29.60 0.19 7.06
CA ASN A 195 29.75 0.02 5.61
C ASN A 195 28.98 -1.20 5.09
N CYS A 196 28.48 -2.04 6.01
CA CYS A 196 27.71 -3.24 5.73
C CYS A 196 26.28 -3.11 6.28
N ALA A 197 25.33 -3.63 5.50
CA ALA A 197 23.95 -3.78 5.92
C ALA A 197 23.46 -5.18 5.61
N THR A 198 22.50 -5.64 6.41
CA THR A 198 21.70 -6.83 6.13
C THR A 198 20.26 -6.40 5.93
N VAL A 199 19.64 -6.85 4.85
CA VAL A 199 18.20 -6.64 4.60
C VAL A 199 17.49 -7.98 4.69
N ILE A 200 16.43 -8.04 5.48
CA ILE A 200 15.44 -9.13 5.46
C ILE A 200 14.15 -8.54 4.85
N ASP A 201 13.87 -8.92 3.61
CA ASP A 201 12.71 -8.48 2.84
C ASP A 201 11.66 -9.59 2.88
N CYS A 202 10.66 -9.42 3.74
CA CYS A 202 9.53 -10.31 3.85
C CYS A 202 8.45 -9.90 2.84
N GLY A 203 8.09 -10.85 1.95
CA GLY A 203 7.21 -10.59 0.82
C GLY A 203 7.96 -9.87 -0.29
N ALA A 204 9.07 -10.45 -0.73
CA ALA A 204 9.93 -9.86 -1.76
C ALA A 204 9.30 -9.89 -3.17
N TYR A 205 8.20 -10.62 -3.36
CA TYR A 205 7.51 -10.79 -4.64
C TYR A 205 8.51 -11.15 -5.75
N ILE A 206 8.58 -10.36 -6.84
CA ILE A 206 9.52 -10.58 -7.94
C ILE A 206 10.84 -9.81 -7.78
N GLY A 207 11.09 -9.23 -6.59
CA GLY A 207 12.25 -8.40 -6.27
C GLY A 207 12.14 -6.96 -6.79
N ASP A 208 10.92 -6.47 -7.00
CA ASP A 208 10.62 -5.12 -7.50
C ASP A 208 11.18 -3.99 -6.63
N SER A 209 11.27 -4.19 -5.32
CA SER A 209 11.81 -3.24 -4.36
C SER A 209 13.31 -3.40 -4.08
N VAL A 210 13.98 -4.46 -4.56
CA VAL A 210 15.40 -4.74 -4.22
C VAL A 210 16.30 -3.58 -4.63
N VAL A 211 16.13 -3.05 -5.85
CA VAL A 211 16.97 -1.97 -6.38
C VAL A 211 16.75 -0.67 -5.59
N SER A 212 15.50 -0.31 -5.29
CA SER A 212 15.19 0.91 -4.53
C SER A 212 15.70 0.81 -3.09
N ILE A 213 15.55 -0.35 -2.45
CA ILE A 213 16.07 -0.63 -1.11
C ILE A 213 17.58 -0.41 -1.05
N VAL A 214 18.32 -1.12 -1.91
CA VAL A 214 19.78 -1.10 -1.90
C VAL A 214 20.32 0.29 -2.21
N ASN A 215 19.65 1.05 -3.08
CA ASN A 215 20.06 2.41 -3.41
C ASN A 215 19.72 3.43 -2.30
N ALA A 216 18.67 3.19 -1.52
CA ALA A 216 18.23 4.10 -0.47
C ALA A 216 19.07 3.93 0.81
N ILE A 217 19.53 2.72 1.12
CA ILE A 217 20.35 2.48 2.29
C ILE A 217 21.78 3.03 2.11
N PRO A 218 22.37 3.67 3.12
CA PRO A 218 23.66 4.35 2.98
C PRO A 218 24.87 3.40 2.92
N GLN A 219 24.71 2.14 3.32
CA GLN A 219 25.78 1.15 3.36
C GLN A 219 26.11 0.62 1.97
N LYS A 220 27.42 0.48 1.68
CA LYS A 220 27.89 0.05 0.35
C LYS A 220 27.75 -1.45 0.12
N ASN A 221 27.83 -2.24 1.18
CA ASN A 221 27.86 -3.70 1.12
C ASN A 221 26.57 -4.25 1.71
N VAL A 222 25.65 -4.69 0.85
CA VAL A 222 24.33 -5.16 1.29
C VAL A 222 24.25 -6.67 1.12
N ASP A 223 24.10 -7.38 2.24
CA ASP A 223 23.71 -8.79 2.25
C ASP A 223 22.17 -8.84 2.32
N TYR A 224 21.53 -9.34 1.26
CA TYR A 224 20.08 -9.25 1.07
C TYR A 224 19.45 -10.64 1.16
N TYR A 225 18.39 -10.76 1.96
CA TYR A 225 17.56 -11.95 2.10
C TYR A 225 16.14 -11.63 1.62
N ALA A 226 15.78 -12.16 0.45
CA ALA A 226 14.45 -12.05 -0.14
C ALA A 226 13.62 -13.28 0.23
N LEU A 227 12.54 -13.09 0.99
CA LEU A 227 11.65 -14.16 1.44
C LEU A 227 10.34 -14.07 0.65
N GLU A 228 10.03 -15.13 -0.08
CA GLU A 228 8.86 -15.21 -0.97
C GLU A 228 8.38 -16.65 -1.08
N PRO A 229 7.12 -16.97 -0.74
CA PRO A 229 6.65 -18.35 -0.73
C PRO A 229 6.37 -18.93 -2.13
N LEU A 230 6.10 -18.13 -3.16
CA LEU A 230 5.76 -18.65 -4.49
C LEU A 230 7.00 -18.96 -5.34
N ALA A 231 7.15 -20.23 -5.70
CA ALA A 231 8.25 -20.73 -6.54
C ALA A 231 8.47 -19.92 -7.83
N GLU A 232 7.40 -19.54 -8.54
CA GLU A 232 7.49 -18.76 -9.78
C GLU A 232 8.11 -17.36 -9.53
N ASN A 233 7.78 -16.72 -8.42
CA ASN A 233 8.34 -15.42 -8.05
C ASN A 233 9.82 -15.56 -7.64
N VAL A 234 10.14 -16.62 -6.90
CA VAL A 234 11.51 -17.02 -6.55
C VAL A 234 12.36 -17.25 -7.81
N GLU A 235 11.82 -17.94 -8.82
CA GLU A 235 12.50 -18.15 -10.10
C GLU A 235 12.78 -16.84 -10.84
N LYS A 236 11.82 -15.92 -10.88
CA LYS A 236 12.01 -14.57 -11.46
C LYS A 236 13.13 -13.81 -10.75
N MET A 237 13.16 -13.83 -9.42
CA MET A 237 14.22 -13.18 -8.65
C MET A 237 15.60 -13.81 -8.91
N LYS A 238 15.69 -15.14 -8.90
CA LYS A 238 16.96 -15.86 -9.18
C LYS A 238 17.46 -15.63 -10.60
N ALA A 239 16.56 -15.44 -11.56
CA ALA A 239 16.90 -15.16 -12.96
C ALA A 239 17.37 -13.71 -13.19
N ASN A 240 17.11 -12.79 -12.26
CA ASN A 240 17.51 -11.40 -12.40
C ASN A 240 18.98 -11.20 -11.98
N CYS A 241 19.88 -11.13 -12.98
CA CYS A 241 21.30 -10.93 -12.76
C CYS A 241 21.66 -9.56 -12.14
N GLU A 242 20.78 -8.56 -12.24
CA GLU A 242 21.02 -7.23 -11.64
C GLU A 242 21.18 -7.32 -10.13
N PHE A 243 20.39 -8.15 -9.46
CA PHE A 243 20.41 -8.31 -8.00
C PHE A 243 21.76 -8.80 -7.49
N ASN A 244 22.42 -9.69 -8.23
CA ASN A 244 23.79 -10.15 -7.91
C ASN A 244 24.87 -9.09 -8.19
N THR A 245 24.54 -8.03 -8.93
CA THR A 245 25.45 -6.92 -9.23
C THR A 245 25.33 -5.81 -8.18
N ILE A 246 24.12 -5.53 -7.72
CA ILE A 246 23.86 -4.45 -6.75
C ILE A 246 24.02 -4.88 -5.29
N CYS A 247 23.74 -6.16 -4.98
CA CYS A 247 23.94 -6.71 -3.63
C CYS A 247 25.32 -7.34 -3.53
N LYS A 248 25.94 -7.26 -2.34
CA LYS A 248 27.14 -8.05 -2.02
C LYS A 248 26.80 -9.55 -1.98
N SER A 249 25.62 -9.87 -1.45
CA SER A 249 25.05 -11.22 -1.45
C SER A 249 23.54 -11.11 -1.63
N PHE A 250 22.95 -11.93 -2.50
CA PHE A 250 21.51 -11.98 -2.72
C PHE A 250 21.01 -13.41 -2.50
N ASN A 251 20.20 -13.59 -1.46
CA ASN A 251 19.74 -14.90 -0.99
C ASN A 251 18.22 -14.96 -1.09
N VAL A 252 17.69 -15.85 -1.92
CA VAL A 252 16.26 -16.03 -2.09
C VAL A 252 15.80 -17.26 -1.32
N LEU A 253 14.81 -17.08 -0.43
CA LEU A 253 14.29 -18.10 0.48
C LEU A 253 12.81 -18.34 0.20
N GLU A 254 12.48 -19.58 -0.15
CA GLU A 254 11.15 -19.98 -0.64
C GLU A 254 10.22 -20.41 0.50
N PHE A 255 9.79 -19.43 1.31
CA PHE A 255 8.80 -19.62 2.37
C PHE A 255 8.23 -18.26 2.82
N GLY A 256 7.06 -18.30 3.45
CA GLY A 256 6.48 -17.17 4.17
C GLY A 256 7.04 -17.04 5.59
N VAL A 257 6.67 -15.96 6.27
CA VAL A 257 7.07 -15.71 7.67
C VAL A 257 5.86 -15.50 8.57
N GLY A 258 5.98 -15.93 9.82
CA GLY A 258 4.91 -15.88 10.81
C GLY A 258 5.45 -16.15 12.21
N ASP A 259 4.55 -16.38 13.17
CA ASP A 259 4.87 -16.62 14.58
C ASP A 259 5.17 -18.08 14.93
N GLU A 260 4.96 -19.00 13.99
CA GLU A 260 5.19 -20.43 14.13
C GLU A 260 5.73 -21.05 12.84
N ASN A 261 6.56 -22.09 12.96
CA ASN A 261 6.96 -22.92 11.83
C ASN A 261 5.84 -23.91 11.50
N LYS A 262 5.14 -23.69 10.38
CA LYS A 262 4.03 -24.53 9.95
C LYS A 262 3.85 -24.48 8.44
N LYS A 263 2.92 -25.30 7.93
CA LYS A 263 2.37 -25.13 6.59
C LYS A 263 1.00 -24.49 6.71
N LEU A 264 0.72 -23.49 5.87
CA LEU A 264 -0.61 -22.90 5.73
C LEU A 264 -1.02 -22.88 4.26
N TYR A 265 -2.33 -22.82 4.04
CA TYR A 265 -2.87 -22.68 2.70
C TYR A 265 -2.57 -21.28 2.15
N PHE A 266 -2.29 -21.20 0.86
CA PHE A 266 -2.01 -19.95 0.16
C PHE A 266 -3.10 -19.67 -0.86
N HIS A 267 -3.70 -18.48 -0.78
CA HIS A 267 -4.77 -18.02 -1.67
C HIS A 267 -4.24 -16.91 -2.58
N ILE A 268 -4.63 -16.95 -3.85
CA ILE A 268 -4.46 -15.83 -4.78
C ILE A 268 -5.85 -15.30 -5.14
N PRO A 269 -6.05 -13.96 -5.15
CA PRO A 269 -7.29 -13.33 -5.60
C PRO A 269 -7.83 -13.89 -6.92
N ALA A 270 -9.16 -13.98 -7.05
CA ALA A 270 -9.84 -14.63 -8.19
C ALA A 270 -9.55 -14.00 -9.57
N ASN A 271 -9.01 -12.78 -9.61
CA ASN A 271 -8.52 -12.12 -10.83
C ASN A 271 -7.11 -12.59 -11.25
N ASN A 272 -6.54 -13.60 -10.57
CA ASN A 272 -5.16 -14.08 -10.71
C ASN A 272 -4.10 -12.99 -10.45
N ASP A 273 -4.47 -11.94 -9.73
CA ASP A 273 -3.54 -10.90 -9.33
C ASP A 273 -2.70 -11.42 -8.16
N LYS A 274 -1.45 -11.77 -8.45
CA LYS A 274 -0.55 -12.40 -7.48
C LYS A 274 -0.04 -11.42 -6.43
N GLU A 275 -0.25 -10.12 -6.65
CA GLU A 275 0.17 -9.05 -5.74
C GLU A 275 -0.61 -9.10 -4.42
N GLY A 276 -1.83 -9.67 -4.40
CA GLY A 276 -2.63 -9.84 -3.18
C GLY A 276 -2.64 -11.26 -2.59
N GLY A 277 -1.61 -12.06 -2.86
CA GLY A 277 -1.53 -13.46 -2.40
C GLY A 277 -1.28 -13.57 -0.90
N ARG A 278 -2.02 -14.43 -0.18
CA ARG A 278 -1.94 -14.49 1.29
C ARG A 278 -2.10 -15.89 1.87
N PHE A 279 -1.59 -16.04 3.09
CA PHE A 279 -1.77 -17.26 3.89
C PHE A 279 -3.11 -17.26 4.62
N THR A 280 -3.74 -18.44 4.71
CA THR A 280 -5.01 -18.66 5.41
C THR A 280 -5.06 -20.07 6.00
N ASP A 281 -5.91 -20.24 7.00
CA ASP A 281 -6.25 -21.55 7.57
C ASP A 281 -7.37 -22.25 6.76
N ASP A 282 -8.08 -21.53 5.88
CA ASP A 282 -9.15 -22.08 5.05
C ASP A 282 -8.57 -22.77 3.80
N PRO A 283 -8.82 -24.09 3.58
CA PRO A 283 -8.40 -24.76 2.36
C PRO A 283 -9.22 -24.37 1.11
N GLN A 284 -10.39 -23.75 1.26
CA GLN A 284 -11.31 -23.52 0.15
C GLN A 284 -10.81 -22.43 -0.80
N GLY A 285 -10.36 -22.82 -2.00
CA GLY A 285 -9.83 -21.89 -3.00
C GLY A 285 -8.32 -21.68 -2.92
N ALA A 286 -7.65 -22.41 -2.02
CA ALA A 286 -6.20 -22.43 -1.93
C ALA A 286 -5.56 -23.02 -3.20
N ILE A 287 -4.48 -22.39 -3.65
CA ILE A 287 -3.70 -22.90 -4.78
C ILE A 287 -2.66 -23.92 -4.33
N ASP A 288 -2.18 -23.80 -3.09
CA ASP A 288 -1.13 -24.64 -2.52
C ASP A 288 -1.12 -24.55 -0.97
N SER A 289 -0.30 -25.37 -0.34
CA SER A 289 0.05 -25.34 1.09
C SER A 289 1.55 -25.08 1.24
N LEU A 290 1.90 -23.83 1.58
CA LEU A 290 3.28 -23.35 1.58
C LEU A 290 3.85 -23.25 3.00
N ASP A 291 5.18 -23.32 3.12
CA ASP A 291 5.87 -23.23 4.40
C ASP A 291 5.84 -21.80 4.94
N ILE A 292 5.60 -21.67 6.23
CA ILE A 292 5.80 -20.47 7.05
C ILE A 292 6.90 -20.76 8.07
N ARG A 293 7.79 -19.79 8.29
CA ARG A 293 8.85 -19.90 9.29
C ARG A 293 8.93 -18.68 10.19
N LYS A 294 9.34 -18.90 11.43
CA LYS A 294 9.75 -17.83 12.35
C LYS A 294 11.08 -17.25 11.89
N ILE A 295 11.18 -15.92 11.86
CA ILE A 295 12.43 -15.21 11.55
C ILE A 295 13.54 -15.62 12.52
N ASP A 296 13.20 -15.79 13.80
CA ASP A 296 14.15 -16.21 14.85
C ASP A 296 14.77 -17.60 14.64
N ASP A 297 14.12 -18.46 13.86
CA ASP A 297 14.57 -19.85 13.63
C ASP A 297 15.41 -19.96 12.34
N ILE A 298 15.54 -18.87 11.57
CA ILE A 298 16.31 -18.83 10.33
C ILE A 298 17.73 -18.34 10.63
N PRO A 299 18.78 -19.06 10.18
CA PRO A 299 20.16 -18.72 10.48
C PRO A 299 20.70 -17.60 9.57
N PHE A 300 20.11 -16.40 9.66
CA PHE A 300 20.59 -15.22 8.94
C PHE A 300 22.00 -14.82 9.38
N GLN A 301 22.89 -14.51 8.44
CA GLN A 301 24.18 -13.92 8.72
C GLN A 301 24.02 -12.39 8.75
N VAL A 302 23.63 -11.86 9.92
CA VAL A 302 23.46 -10.42 10.10
C VAL A 302 24.83 -9.74 10.19
N ASN A 303 25.22 -9.09 9.11
CA ASN A 303 26.39 -8.23 9.00
C ASN A 303 25.97 -6.77 9.04
N GLY A 304 26.44 -6.06 10.06
CA GLY A 304 26.25 -4.63 10.22
C GLY A 304 24.82 -4.21 10.57
N THR A 305 24.35 -3.12 9.95
CA THR A 305 23.00 -2.59 10.25
C THR A 305 21.92 -3.51 9.69
N LEU A 306 20.96 -3.92 10.53
CA LEU A 306 19.84 -4.77 10.10
C LEU A 306 18.63 -3.91 9.71
N TYR A 307 18.08 -4.18 8.54
CA TYR A 307 16.81 -3.67 8.04
C TYR A 307 15.85 -4.83 7.86
N ILE A 308 14.61 -4.69 8.34
CA ILE A 308 13.54 -5.67 8.10
C ILE A 308 12.36 -4.93 7.48
N LYS A 309 11.92 -5.42 6.32
CA LYS A 309 10.69 -4.97 5.67
C LYS A 309 9.65 -6.05 5.64
N MET A 310 8.40 -5.67 5.85
CA MET A 310 7.26 -6.56 5.79
C MET A 310 6.15 -5.93 4.97
N ASP A 311 5.87 -6.56 3.83
CA ASP A 311 4.71 -6.35 2.98
C ASP A 311 4.18 -7.75 2.64
N ILE A 312 3.38 -8.33 3.55
CA ILE A 312 3.07 -9.77 3.58
C ILE A 312 1.57 -10.03 3.80
N GLU A 313 0.74 -9.15 3.24
CA GLU A 313 -0.70 -9.35 3.04
C GLU A 313 -1.45 -9.79 4.30
N GLY A 314 -1.13 -9.16 5.44
CA GLY A 314 -1.78 -9.38 6.73
C GLY A 314 -1.01 -10.31 7.67
N SER A 315 0.19 -10.75 7.30
CA SER A 315 1.04 -11.59 8.18
C SER A 315 2.05 -10.77 9.01
N GLU A 316 2.00 -9.44 8.96
CA GLU A 316 2.97 -8.51 9.57
C GLU A 316 3.10 -8.71 11.08
N LEU A 317 1.99 -8.62 11.83
CA LEU A 317 2.03 -8.79 13.28
C LEU A 317 2.49 -10.22 13.70
N PRO A 318 1.98 -11.31 13.10
CA PRO A 318 2.55 -12.65 13.32
C PRO A 318 4.06 -12.74 13.01
N ALA A 319 4.52 -12.20 11.88
CA ALA A 319 5.94 -12.23 11.52
C ALA A 319 6.81 -11.43 12.50
N LEU A 320 6.34 -10.26 12.96
CA LEU A 320 7.00 -9.48 14.02
C LEU A 320 7.10 -10.27 15.34
N LYS A 321 6.10 -11.08 15.69
CA LYS A 321 6.15 -12.01 16.83
C LYS A 321 7.15 -13.14 16.61
N GLY A 322 7.22 -13.69 15.39
CA GLY A 322 8.23 -14.67 15.00
C GLY A 322 9.66 -14.13 14.90
N ALA A 323 9.83 -12.80 14.95
CA ALA A 323 11.12 -12.10 14.90
C ALA A 323 11.54 -11.50 16.24
N LEU A 324 10.85 -11.83 17.34
CA LEU A 324 11.04 -11.19 18.66
C LEU A 324 12.50 -11.18 19.11
N ASN A 325 13.18 -12.33 19.08
CA ASN A 325 14.56 -12.43 19.55
C ASN A 325 15.52 -11.69 18.60
N THR A 326 15.25 -11.72 17.30
CA THR A 326 16.00 -10.97 16.29
C THR A 326 15.88 -9.47 16.52
N ILE A 327 14.67 -8.97 16.76
CA ILE A 327 14.40 -7.56 17.01
C ILE A 327 15.08 -7.11 18.31
N ILE A 328 14.93 -7.85 19.41
CA ILE A 328 15.59 -7.55 20.69
C ILE A 328 17.12 -7.57 20.58
N LYS A 329 17.67 -8.51 19.79
CA LYS A 329 19.12 -8.66 19.68
C LYS A 329 19.78 -7.58 18.82
N PHE A 330 19.16 -7.22 17.70
CA PHE A 330 19.80 -6.39 16.67
C PHE A 330 19.22 -4.98 16.57
N HIS A 331 18.09 -4.70 17.22
CA HIS A 331 17.37 -3.43 17.14
C HIS A 331 17.25 -2.95 15.68
N PRO A 332 16.67 -3.74 14.77
CA PRO A 332 16.65 -3.43 13.35
C PRO A 332 15.88 -2.15 13.06
N TYR A 333 16.20 -1.53 11.92
CA TYR A 333 15.31 -0.60 11.25
C TYR A 333 14.13 -1.39 10.69
N LEU A 334 12.92 -1.05 11.10
CA LEU A 334 11.70 -1.73 10.65
C LEU A 334 10.94 -0.85 9.66
N ALA A 335 10.53 -1.42 8.52
CA ALA A 335 9.64 -0.81 7.53
C ALA A 335 8.43 -1.74 7.32
N ILE A 336 7.31 -1.45 7.99
CA ILE A 336 6.18 -2.37 8.10
C ILE A 336 4.93 -1.77 7.46
N CYS A 337 4.30 -2.48 6.51
CA CYS A 337 3.03 -2.07 5.92
C CYS A 337 1.89 -2.13 6.95
N LEU A 338 0.99 -1.15 6.92
CA LEU A 338 -0.10 -1.00 7.88
C LEU A 338 -1.52 -1.03 7.25
N TYR A 339 -1.64 -1.50 6.00
CA TYR A 339 -2.87 -1.38 5.21
C TYR A 339 -3.58 -2.71 4.93
N HIS A 340 -3.06 -3.84 5.40
CA HIS A 340 -3.65 -5.16 5.10
C HIS A 340 -4.78 -5.55 6.06
N ARG A 341 -4.63 -5.30 7.36
CA ARG A 341 -5.66 -5.54 8.37
C ARG A 341 -6.22 -4.26 8.96
N LYS A 342 -7.41 -4.38 9.55
CA LYS A 342 -8.14 -3.25 10.11
C LYS A 342 -7.42 -2.56 11.26
N ASN A 343 -6.72 -3.35 12.08
CA ASN A 343 -6.09 -2.90 13.31
C ASN A 343 -4.57 -2.73 13.18
N ASP A 344 -3.97 -2.97 12.00
CA ASP A 344 -2.52 -2.86 11.80
C ASP A 344 -1.98 -1.48 12.20
N LEU A 345 -2.70 -0.41 11.87
CA LEU A 345 -2.38 0.97 12.26
C LEU A 345 -2.24 1.16 13.79
N VAL A 346 -2.78 0.24 14.60
CA VAL A 346 -2.75 0.30 16.07
C VAL A 346 -1.92 -0.83 16.66
N ASP A 347 -2.23 -2.07 16.30
CA ASP A 347 -1.65 -3.25 16.94
C ASP A 347 -0.15 -3.38 16.63
N ILE A 348 0.30 -3.00 15.42
CA ILE A 348 1.72 -3.08 15.04
C ILE A 348 2.57 -2.06 15.81
N PRO A 349 2.29 -0.74 15.79
CA PRO A 349 3.07 0.22 16.58
C PRO A 349 3.07 -0.11 18.08
N LEU A 350 1.92 -0.51 18.64
CA LEU A 350 1.84 -0.86 20.06
C LEU A 350 2.59 -2.15 20.41
N TYR A 351 2.58 -3.14 19.51
CA TYR A 351 3.39 -4.33 19.69
C TYR A 351 4.88 -3.99 19.71
N ILE A 352 5.36 -3.19 18.75
CA ILE A 352 6.78 -2.78 18.67
C ILE A 352 7.17 -1.97 19.92
N ASP A 353 6.34 -1.02 20.35
CA ASP A 353 6.55 -0.24 21.58
C ASP A 353 6.62 -1.13 22.84
N SER A 354 5.76 -2.16 22.90
CA SER A 354 5.73 -3.10 24.03
C SER A 354 7.01 -3.93 24.21
N LEU A 355 7.88 -3.98 23.19
CA LEU A 355 9.17 -4.67 23.27
C LEU A 355 10.17 -3.92 24.16
N GLY A 356 9.88 -2.66 24.53
CA GLY A 356 10.74 -1.86 25.41
C GLY A 356 12.04 -1.38 24.76
N ILE A 357 12.13 -1.45 23.43
CA ILE A 357 13.23 -0.91 22.63
C ILE A 357 12.90 0.54 22.32
N ASN A 358 13.89 1.42 22.46
CA ASN A 358 13.72 2.84 22.21
C ASN A 358 13.67 3.14 20.71
N TYR A 359 12.48 2.98 20.13
CA TYR A 359 12.20 3.25 18.73
C TYR A 359 11.61 4.64 18.53
N LYS A 360 12.08 5.33 17.49
CA LYS A 360 11.35 6.46 16.88
C LYS A 360 10.43 5.96 15.78
N PHE A 361 9.16 6.36 15.83
CA PHE A 361 8.14 5.96 14.89
C PHE A 361 7.81 7.06 13.88
N TYR A 362 7.74 6.68 12.60
CA TYR A 362 7.36 7.57 11.51
C TYR A 362 6.37 6.89 10.58
N LEU A 363 5.34 7.62 10.15
CA LEU A 363 4.40 7.17 9.13
C LEU A 363 4.72 7.82 7.80
N ARG A 364 4.80 7.00 6.76
CA ARG A 364 5.17 7.38 5.40
C ARG A 364 4.34 6.63 4.37
N GLY A 365 4.58 6.95 3.10
CA GLY A 365 3.87 6.35 1.97
C GLY A 365 2.56 7.08 1.69
N GLY A 366 1.53 6.35 1.32
CA GLY A 366 0.20 6.85 0.97
C GLY A 366 -0.76 5.67 0.91
N TYR A 367 -1.13 5.25 -0.29
CA TYR A 367 -1.91 4.02 -0.45
C TYR A 367 -1.22 2.78 0.14
N HIS A 368 0.11 2.71 0.06
CA HIS A 368 0.92 1.79 0.87
C HIS A 368 1.39 2.55 2.10
N THR A 369 0.59 2.54 3.16
CA THR A 369 0.94 3.18 4.43
C THR A 369 2.00 2.34 5.14
N ILE A 370 3.14 2.96 5.48
CA ILE A 370 4.30 2.28 6.08
C ILE A 370 4.60 2.90 7.43
N LEU A 371 4.82 2.06 8.42
CA LEU A 371 5.45 2.41 9.69
C LEU A 371 6.95 2.16 9.62
N TRP A 372 7.71 3.22 9.82
CA TRP A 372 9.11 3.14 10.16
C TRP A 372 9.27 3.11 11.67
N ALA A 373 9.95 2.10 12.21
CA ALA A 373 10.43 2.10 13.59
C ALA A 373 11.97 2.05 13.58
N ILE A 374 12.59 3.11 14.10
CA ILE A 374 14.02 3.38 13.97
C ILE A 374 14.69 3.40 15.34
N PRO A 375 15.68 2.53 15.57
CA PRO A 375 16.31 2.42 16.88
C PRO A 375 17.07 3.72 17.21
N GLU A 376 16.98 4.19 18.45
CA GLU A 376 17.85 5.26 18.98
C GLU A 376 19.22 4.76 19.44
#